data_AF-G0NIE3-F1
#
_entry.id   AF-G0NIE3-F1
#
_cell.length_a   1.000
_cell.length_b   1.000
_cell.length_c   1.000
_cell.angle_alpha   90.00
_cell.angle_beta   90.00
_cell.angle_gamma   90.00
#
_symmetry.space_group_name_H-M   'P 1'
#
loop_
_entity.id
_entity.type
_entity.pdbx_description
1 polymer ?
#
loop_
_entity_poly.entity_id
_entity_poly.type
_entity_poly.pdbx_seq_one_letter_code
_entity_poly.pdbx_strand_id
1 'polypeptide(L)'
;MRGRVKVLRGVSYLKQAIHEFKKILENPKLYLHTLTFWSWRGNPVSLEEYIEDVLKFVHLLHVQHLSFDILSTKALLNILPSLKPGYLTKITIKIYLDEATIGKLVEMDQWKQAKHFDMSYNPFNGPLRHLYHSHEFTVSCWNLSVEDAREMKEILLKSPDFKKCDLDVRSPIDPNLILQVFGGPIEGSIDTCHYPTPNSTEYFEIFVNYYGIKIEKKKK
;
A
#
# COMPACT_ATOMS: atom_id res chain seq x y z
N MET A 1 4.57 35.53 -17.13
CA MET A 1 3.27 35.08 -17.71
C MET A 1 2.16 35.44 -16.73
N ARG A 2 1.25 36.36 -17.09
CA ARG A 2 0.08 36.68 -16.26
C ARG A 2 -1.00 35.63 -16.51
N GLY A 3 -1.25 34.76 -15.54
CA GLY A 3 -2.36 33.81 -15.61
C GLY A 3 -3.69 34.56 -15.70
N ARG A 4 -4.47 34.32 -16.76
CA ARG A 4 -5.85 34.83 -16.83
C ARG A 4 -6.68 34.09 -15.79
N VAL A 5 -7.06 34.78 -14.72
CA VAL A 5 -8.01 34.26 -13.73
C VAL A 5 -9.42 34.53 -14.26
N LYS A 6 -10.17 33.46 -14.55
CA LYS A 6 -11.58 33.54 -14.95
C LYS A 6 -12.43 33.09 -13.78
N VAL A 7 -13.16 34.02 -13.15
CA VAL A 7 -14.08 33.71 -12.05
C VAL A 7 -15.42 33.29 -12.64
N LEU A 8 -15.80 32.03 -12.45
CA LEU A 8 -17.07 31.48 -12.92
C LEU A 8 -18.09 31.52 -11.77
N ARG A 9 -19.13 32.36 -11.90
CA ARG A 9 -20.20 32.49 -10.91
C ARG A 9 -21.31 31.48 -11.20
N GLY A 10 -21.83 30.81 -10.16
CA GLY A 10 -23.02 29.95 -10.26
C GLY A 10 -22.77 28.50 -10.69
N VAL A 11 -21.52 28.03 -10.71
CA VAL A 11 -21.17 26.64 -11.06
C VAL A 11 -20.41 25.98 -9.92
N SER A 12 -20.66 24.70 -9.65
CA SER A 12 -19.84 23.95 -8.70
C SER A 12 -18.38 23.95 -9.18
N TYR A 13 -17.52 24.65 -8.44
CA TYR A 13 -16.08 24.71 -8.71
C TYR A 13 -15.46 23.31 -8.79
N LEU A 14 -15.97 22.38 -7.97
CA LEU A 14 -15.53 21.00 -7.97
C LEU A 14 -15.89 20.30 -9.29
N LYS A 15 -17.13 20.45 -9.77
CA LYS A 15 -17.54 19.87 -11.06
C LYS A 15 -16.65 20.33 -12.21
N GLN A 16 -16.31 21.62 -12.23
CA GLN A 16 -15.43 22.17 -13.27
C GLN A 16 -13.99 21.68 -13.13
N ALA A 17 -13.43 21.72 -11.93
CA ALA A 17 -12.08 21.23 -11.67
C ALA A 17 -11.94 19.77 -12.10
N ILE A 18 -12.96 18.97 -11.82
CA ILE A 18 -13.02 17.56 -12.19
C ILE A 18 -13.14 17.37 -13.71
N HIS A 19 -13.96 18.17 -14.39
CA HIS A 19 -14.08 18.14 -15.84
C HIS A 19 -12.74 18.51 -16.54
N GLU A 20 -12.04 19.53 -16.06
CA GLU A 20 -10.73 19.90 -16.59
C GLU A 20 -9.67 18.84 -16.27
N PHE A 21 -9.71 18.26 -15.06
CA PHE A 21 -8.83 17.16 -14.69
C PHE A 21 -9.02 15.95 -15.62
N LYS A 22 -10.26 15.61 -15.96
CA LYS A 22 -10.56 14.54 -16.92
C LYS A 22 -9.88 14.76 -18.27
N LYS A 23 -9.91 15.98 -18.83
CA LYS A 23 -9.23 16.31 -20.10
C LYS A 23 -7.72 16.09 -20.04
N ILE A 24 -7.12 16.36 -18.88
CA ILE A 24 -5.68 16.11 -18.68
C ILE A 24 -5.42 14.60 -18.72
N LEU A 25 -6.24 13.82 -18.03
CA LEU A 25 -6.13 12.35 -17.99
C LEU A 25 -6.46 11.69 -19.33
N GLU A 26 -7.19 12.34 -20.23
CA GLU A 26 -7.43 11.86 -21.59
C GLU A 26 -6.18 11.92 -22.49
N ASN A 27 -5.10 12.59 -22.06
CA ASN A 27 -3.84 12.62 -22.82
C ASN A 27 -3.07 11.29 -22.70
N PRO A 28 -2.95 10.48 -23.77
CA PRO A 28 -2.26 9.18 -23.71
C PRO A 28 -0.74 9.29 -23.53
N LYS A 29 -0.18 10.50 -23.63
CA LYS A 29 1.23 10.79 -23.33
C LYS A 29 1.45 11.29 -21.90
N LEU A 30 0.42 11.24 -21.05
CA LEU A 30 0.53 11.64 -19.67
C LEU A 30 1.23 10.55 -18.86
N TYR A 31 2.36 10.91 -18.27
CA TYR A 31 3.07 10.10 -17.29
C TYR A 31 3.04 10.84 -15.95
N LEU A 32 2.45 10.21 -14.95
CA LEU A 32 2.37 10.74 -13.60
C LEU A 32 3.34 9.98 -12.71
N HIS A 33 4.18 10.72 -12.00
CA HIS A 33 4.93 10.14 -10.89
C HIS A 33 3.96 9.74 -9.77
N THR A 34 3.06 10.65 -9.38
CA THR A 34 2.09 10.40 -8.31
C THR A 34 0.70 10.86 -8.74
N LEU A 35 -0.29 10.02 -8.47
CA LEU A 35 -1.71 10.36 -8.55
C LEU A 35 -2.30 10.26 -7.13
N THR A 36 -2.76 11.39 -6.60
CA THR A 36 -3.28 11.48 -5.22
C THR A 36 -4.75 11.84 -5.22
N PHE A 37 -5.53 11.01 -4.52
CA PHE A 37 -6.93 11.25 -4.19
C PHE A 37 -7.03 11.46 -2.68
N TRP A 38 -7.48 12.63 -2.25
CA TRP A 38 -7.60 12.97 -0.84
C TRP A 38 -8.86 13.80 -0.58
N SER A 39 -9.55 13.48 0.51
CA SER A 39 -10.73 14.22 0.96
C SER A 39 -10.75 14.36 2.48
N TRP A 40 -11.18 15.51 2.98
CA TRP A 40 -11.41 15.70 4.41
C TRP A 40 -12.62 14.87 4.88
N ARG A 41 -12.51 14.13 6.00
CA ARG A 41 -13.53 13.19 6.52
C ARG A 41 -14.84 13.83 7.03
N GLY A 42 -14.99 15.14 6.87
CA GLY A 42 -16.19 15.91 7.20
C GLY A 42 -16.68 16.80 6.05
N ASN A 43 -16.18 16.58 4.83
CA ASN A 43 -16.63 17.34 3.68
C ASN A 43 -18.04 16.87 3.28
N PRO A 44 -19.05 17.75 3.22
CA PRO A 44 -20.40 17.37 2.82
C PRO A 44 -20.49 17.01 1.32
N VAL A 45 -19.47 17.35 0.52
CA VAL A 45 -19.43 17.03 -0.90
C VAL A 45 -18.73 15.69 -1.11
N SER A 46 -19.48 14.68 -1.52
CA SER A 46 -18.94 13.38 -1.90
C SER A 46 -18.13 13.51 -3.20
N LEU A 47 -16.81 13.41 -3.08
CA LEU A 47 -15.90 13.29 -4.23
C LEU A 47 -16.14 11.98 -5.00
N GLU A 48 -16.79 11.01 -4.37
CA GLU A 48 -16.98 9.65 -4.88
C GLU A 48 -17.81 9.63 -6.15
N GLU A 49 -18.94 10.35 -6.17
CA GLU A 49 -19.82 10.45 -7.33
C GLU A 49 -19.11 11.01 -8.56
N TYR A 50 -18.20 11.97 -8.34
CA TYR A 50 -17.47 12.60 -9.42
C TYR A 50 -16.32 11.76 -9.94
N ILE A 51 -15.64 11.07 -9.02
CA ILE A 51 -14.51 10.21 -9.36
C ILE A 51 -15.01 9.05 -10.24
N GLU A 52 -16.18 8.48 -9.98
CA GLU A 52 -16.74 7.43 -10.86
C GLU A 52 -16.87 7.86 -12.33
N ASP A 53 -17.29 9.10 -12.59
CA ASP A 53 -17.44 9.63 -13.96
C ASP A 53 -16.13 10.05 -14.62
N VAL A 54 -15.12 10.41 -13.82
CA VAL A 54 -13.78 10.75 -14.29
C VAL A 54 -13.06 9.51 -14.77
N LEU A 55 -13.26 8.38 -14.09
CA LEU A 55 -12.42 7.18 -14.25
C LEU A 55 -12.85 6.23 -15.36
N LYS A 56 -13.84 6.61 -16.17
CA LYS A 56 -14.13 5.92 -17.44
C LYS A 56 -13.11 6.37 -18.50
N PHE A 57 -11.84 6.01 -18.29
CA PHE A 57 -10.78 6.37 -19.22
C PHE A 57 -10.79 5.44 -20.44
N VAL A 58 -10.46 6.01 -21.59
CA VAL A 58 -10.33 5.28 -22.85
C VAL A 58 -9.01 4.51 -22.92
N HIS A 59 -8.05 4.84 -22.04
CA HIS A 59 -6.73 4.20 -21.99
C HIS A 59 -6.25 4.02 -20.54
N LEU A 60 -5.27 3.12 -20.35
CA LEU A 60 -4.61 2.91 -19.07
C LEU A 60 -3.63 4.05 -18.79
N LEU A 61 -3.68 4.62 -17.59
CA LEU A 61 -2.81 5.72 -17.16
C LEU A 61 -1.45 5.20 -16.69
N HIS A 62 -0.36 5.86 -17.10
CA HIS A 62 0.97 5.61 -16.58
C HIS A 62 1.18 6.38 -15.28
N VAL A 63 0.85 5.74 -14.16
CA VAL A 63 1.02 6.29 -12.80
C VAL A 63 2.04 5.44 -12.03
N GLN A 64 3.11 6.06 -11.52
CA GLN A 64 4.14 5.32 -10.78
C GLN A 64 3.74 5.07 -9.31
N HIS A 65 3.02 6.00 -8.69
CA HIS A 65 2.51 5.92 -7.31
C HIS A 65 1.05 6.37 -7.23
N LEU A 66 0.18 5.49 -6.72
CA LEU A 66 -1.18 5.83 -6.32
C LEU A 66 -1.23 6.10 -4.81
N SER A 67 -1.75 7.26 -4.40
CA SER A 67 -2.07 7.58 -3.01
C SER A 67 -3.57 7.84 -2.85
N PHE A 68 -4.25 7.02 -2.06
CA PHE A 68 -5.71 7.02 -1.95
C PHE A 68 -6.20 7.22 -0.50
N ASP A 69 -6.90 8.33 -0.26
CA ASP A 69 -7.47 8.75 1.02
C ASP A 69 -8.84 9.42 0.81
N ILE A 70 -9.74 8.69 0.15
CA ILE A 70 -11.14 9.03 -0.03
C ILE A 70 -11.96 7.87 0.48
N LEU A 71 -13.00 8.12 1.28
CA LEU A 71 -13.81 7.11 1.99
C LEU A 71 -14.72 6.26 1.08
N SER A 72 -14.22 5.83 -0.08
CA SER A 72 -14.94 5.05 -1.07
C SER A 72 -14.10 3.88 -1.59
N THR A 73 -14.45 2.67 -1.14
CA THR A 73 -13.86 1.43 -1.66
C THR A 73 -14.21 1.21 -3.13
N LYS A 74 -15.41 1.62 -3.54
CA LYS A 74 -15.87 1.56 -4.94
C LYS A 74 -15.01 2.43 -5.85
N ALA A 75 -14.68 3.65 -5.45
CA ALA A 75 -13.79 4.50 -6.22
C ALA A 75 -12.39 3.86 -6.36
N LEU A 76 -11.82 3.31 -5.29
CA LEU A 76 -10.54 2.60 -5.36
C LEU A 76 -10.58 1.42 -6.35
N LEU A 77 -11.63 0.60 -6.27
CA LEU A 77 -11.85 -0.54 -7.17
C LEU A 77 -12.02 -0.13 -8.64
N ASN A 78 -12.45 1.10 -8.91
CA ASN A 78 -12.54 1.65 -10.27
C ASN A 78 -11.21 2.28 -10.73
N ILE A 79 -10.47 2.94 -9.84
CA ILE A 79 -9.19 3.61 -10.18
C ILE A 79 -8.14 2.58 -10.53
N LEU A 80 -7.95 1.59 -9.66
CA LEU A 80 -6.78 0.71 -9.74
C LEU A 80 -6.72 -0.03 -11.09
N PRO A 81 -7.81 -0.60 -11.64
CA PRO A 81 -7.81 -1.21 -12.97
C PRO A 81 -7.51 -0.26 -14.12
N SER A 82 -7.74 1.05 -13.96
CA SER A 82 -7.44 2.06 -14.97
C SER A 82 -5.97 2.46 -15.02
N LEU A 83 -5.15 1.98 -14.09
CA LEU A 83 -3.72 2.25 -14.08
C LEU A 83 -2.98 1.15 -14.85
N LYS A 84 -1.91 1.50 -15.56
CA LYS A 84 -1.12 0.54 -16.32
C LYS A 84 -0.38 -0.41 -15.37
N PRO A 85 -0.63 -1.74 -15.42
CA PRO A 85 0.16 -2.72 -14.66
C PRO A 85 1.65 -2.61 -14.98
N GLY A 86 2.49 -2.86 -13.99
CA GLY A 86 3.96 -2.84 -14.13
C GLY A 86 4.58 -1.44 -14.19
N TYR A 87 3.80 -0.42 -14.54
CA TYR A 87 4.20 0.98 -14.36
C TYR A 87 3.86 1.48 -12.95
N LEU A 88 2.74 1.02 -12.39
CA LEU A 88 2.38 1.27 -10.99
C LEU A 88 3.32 0.50 -10.05
N THR A 89 4.22 1.23 -9.39
CA THR A 89 5.23 0.65 -8.50
C THR A 89 4.87 0.77 -7.02
N LYS A 90 4.07 1.78 -6.65
CA LYS A 90 3.69 2.04 -5.26
C LYS A 90 2.19 2.27 -5.11
N ILE A 91 1.61 1.66 -4.09
CA ILE A 91 0.21 1.87 -3.68
C ILE A 91 0.20 2.30 -2.21
N THR A 92 -0.48 3.40 -1.92
CA THR A 92 -0.72 3.88 -0.55
C THR A 92 -2.22 4.04 -0.34
N ILE A 93 -2.77 3.38 0.67
CA ILE A 93 -4.21 3.37 0.99
C ILE A 93 -4.38 3.82 2.45
N LYS A 94 -5.15 4.88 2.66
CA LYS A 94 -5.41 5.47 4.00
C LYS A 94 -6.85 5.28 4.49
N ILE A 95 -7.62 4.45 3.79
CA ILE A 95 -8.98 4.08 4.17
C ILE A 95 -9.04 2.65 4.71
N TYR A 96 -10.10 2.36 5.47
CA TYR A 96 -10.38 1.00 5.89
C TYR A 96 -10.89 0.20 4.70
N LEU A 97 -10.37 -1.01 4.50
CA LEU A 97 -10.84 -1.96 3.50
C LEU A 97 -11.27 -3.24 4.22
N ASP A 98 -12.48 -3.70 3.95
CA ASP A 98 -12.92 -5.02 4.40
C ASP A 98 -12.25 -6.14 3.61
N GLU A 99 -12.36 -7.37 4.12
CA GLU A 99 -11.76 -8.55 3.51
C GLU A 99 -12.27 -8.78 2.08
N ALA A 100 -13.56 -8.54 1.83
CA ALA A 100 -14.14 -8.68 0.50
C ALA A 100 -13.53 -7.70 -0.51
N THR A 101 -13.23 -6.46 -0.11
CA THR A 101 -12.58 -5.46 -0.96
C THR A 101 -11.13 -5.82 -1.20
N ILE A 102 -10.39 -6.24 -0.16
CA ILE A 102 -9.02 -6.76 -0.32
C ILE A 102 -9.00 -7.93 -1.30
N GLY A 103 -9.91 -8.90 -1.15
CA GLY A 103 -10.03 -10.05 -2.04
C GLY A 103 -10.23 -9.68 -3.52
N LYS A 104 -10.87 -8.55 -3.82
CA LYS A 104 -10.98 -8.04 -5.19
C LYS A 104 -9.70 -7.36 -5.67
N LEU A 105 -9.06 -6.58 -4.80
CA LEU A 105 -7.83 -5.84 -5.15
C LEU A 105 -6.67 -6.78 -5.43
N VAL A 106 -6.50 -7.82 -4.62
CA VAL A 106 -5.37 -8.76 -4.74
C VAL A 106 -5.39 -9.56 -6.03
N GLU A 107 -6.54 -9.63 -6.72
CA GLU A 107 -6.65 -10.30 -8.01
C GLU A 107 -6.20 -9.44 -9.20
N MET A 108 -6.06 -8.13 -9.01
CA MET A 108 -5.70 -7.20 -10.07
C MET A 108 -4.20 -7.24 -10.40
N ASP A 109 -3.86 -7.15 -11.69
CA ASP A 109 -2.47 -7.13 -12.14
C ASP A 109 -1.70 -5.93 -11.59
N GLN A 110 -2.36 -4.79 -11.38
CA GLN A 110 -1.78 -3.59 -10.80
C GLN A 110 -1.35 -3.80 -9.35
N TRP A 111 -2.10 -4.60 -8.58
CA TRP A 111 -1.71 -5.00 -7.24
C TRP A 111 -0.53 -5.97 -7.32
N LYS A 112 -0.67 -7.08 -8.06
CA LYS A 112 0.33 -8.15 -8.18
C LYS A 112 1.70 -7.67 -8.67
N GLN A 113 1.74 -6.60 -9.47
CA GLN A 113 2.98 -6.03 -10.02
C GLN A 113 3.51 -4.82 -9.23
N ALA A 114 2.78 -4.32 -8.24
CA ALA A 114 3.26 -3.25 -7.37
C ALA A 114 4.43 -3.76 -6.51
N LYS A 115 5.45 -2.92 -6.34
CA LYS A 115 6.66 -3.25 -5.57
C LYS A 115 6.59 -2.77 -4.13
N HIS A 116 5.81 -1.70 -3.90
CA HIS A 116 5.71 -1.03 -2.60
C HIS A 116 4.25 -0.88 -2.20
N PHE A 117 3.91 -1.28 -0.98
CA PHE A 117 2.57 -1.16 -0.43
C PHE A 117 2.57 -0.46 0.93
N ASP A 118 1.65 0.48 1.15
CA ASP A 118 1.46 1.16 2.44
C ASP A 118 -0.03 1.24 2.79
N MET A 119 -0.39 0.61 3.91
CA MET A 119 -1.69 0.70 4.55
C MET A 119 -1.51 0.72 6.07
N SER A 120 -0.66 1.62 6.55
CA SER A 120 -0.37 1.80 7.98
C SER A 120 -1.50 2.50 8.76
N TYR A 121 -2.30 3.34 8.08
CA TYR A 121 -3.30 4.17 8.76
C TYR A 121 -4.50 3.38 9.32
N ASN A 122 -4.97 2.35 8.60
CA ASN A 122 -6.01 1.44 9.08
C ASN A 122 -5.51 0.00 9.03
N PRO A 123 -6.02 -0.89 9.92
CA PRO A 123 -5.69 -2.30 9.85
C PRO A 123 -6.03 -2.92 8.48
N PHE A 124 -5.06 -3.66 7.93
CA PHE A 124 -5.21 -4.53 6.78
C PHE A 124 -6.01 -5.76 7.19
N ASN A 125 -7.18 -5.95 6.59
CA ASN A 125 -8.09 -7.06 6.90
C ASN A 125 -7.99 -8.14 5.82
N GLY A 126 -6.81 -8.73 5.69
CA GLY A 126 -6.59 -9.85 4.78
C GLY A 126 -5.36 -10.65 5.18
N PRO A 127 -5.18 -11.85 4.60
CA PRO A 127 -3.97 -12.63 4.79
C PRO A 127 -2.70 -11.89 4.36
N LEU A 128 -1.67 -11.87 5.20
CA LEU A 128 -0.39 -11.19 4.91
C LEU A 128 0.29 -11.72 3.64
N ARG A 129 0.08 -13.00 3.29
CA ARG A 129 0.57 -13.59 2.04
C ARG A 129 0.17 -12.83 0.77
N HIS A 130 -0.92 -12.07 0.80
CA HIS A 130 -1.31 -11.21 -0.32
C HIS A 130 -0.33 -10.06 -0.58
N LEU A 131 0.59 -9.78 0.35
CA LEU A 131 1.62 -8.75 0.26
C LEU A 131 3.01 -9.31 -0.09
N TYR A 132 3.21 -10.62 -0.07
CA TYR A 132 4.55 -11.22 -0.21
C TYR A 132 5.18 -11.08 -1.61
N HIS A 133 4.41 -10.63 -2.61
CA HIS A 133 4.93 -10.25 -3.92
C HIS A 133 5.64 -8.88 -3.91
N SER A 134 5.34 -8.03 -2.92
CA SER A 134 5.94 -6.70 -2.78
C SER A 134 7.39 -6.80 -2.32
N HIS A 135 8.23 -5.90 -2.82
CA HIS A 135 9.61 -5.75 -2.33
C HIS A 135 9.60 -5.14 -0.93
N GLU A 136 8.68 -4.19 -0.71
CA GLU A 136 8.52 -3.51 0.56
C GLU A 136 7.04 -3.30 0.90
N PHE A 137 6.66 -3.53 2.15
CA PHE A 137 5.32 -3.16 2.61
C PHE A 137 5.27 -2.68 4.06
N THR A 138 4.37 -1.74 4.33
CA THR A 138 4.08 -1.24 5.67
C THR A 138 2.59 -1.33 5.90
N VAL A 139 2.13 -2.13 6.86
CA VAL A 139 0.70 -2.26 7.17
C VAL A 139 0.46 -2.32 8.67
N SER A 140 -0.70 -1.83 9.10
CA SER A 140 -1.19 -2.17 10.44
C SER A 140 -2.04 -3.44 10.34
N CYS A 141 -2.07 -4.30 11.35
CA CYS A 141 -3.00 -5.42 11.47
C CYS A 141 -3.60 -5.47 12.88
N TRP A 142 -4.72 -6.17 13.04
CA TRP A 142 -5.35 -6.34 14.36
C TRP A 142 -4.53 -7.24 15.30
N ASN A 143 -3.91 -8.26 14.73
CA ASN A 143 -3.21 -9.33 15.42
C ASN A 143 -2.11 -9.88 14.51
N LEU A 144 -1.10 -10.51 15.12
CA LEU A 144 -0.06 -11.27 14.44
C LEU A 144 0.14 -12.57 15.23
N SER A 145 -0.07 -13.71 14.57
CA SER A 145 0.10 -15.03 15.17
C SER A 145 1.52 -15.57 14.95
N VAL A 146 1.87 -16.63 15.70
CA VAL A 146 3.12 -17.36 15.48
C VAL A 146 3.09 -18.05 14.10
N GLU A 147 1.92 -18.49 13.65
CA GLU A 147 1.69 -19.07 12.33
C GLU A 147 1.96 -18.06 11.20
N ASP A 148 1.53 -16.81 11.36
CA ASP A 148 1.85 -15.73 10.41
C ASP A 148 3.37 -15.52 10.33
N ALA A 149 4.06 -15.47 11.48
CA ALA A 149 5.51 -15.34 11.51
C ALA A 149 6.23 -16.54 10.85
N ARG A 150 5.70 -17.76 11.02
CA ARG A 150 6.23 -18.96 10.32
C ARG A 150 6.02 -18.85 8.81
N GLU A 151 4.85 -18.40 8.36
CA GLU A 151 4.58 -18.20 6.94
C GLU A 151 5.51 -17.12 6.34
N MET A 152 5.71 -16.01 7.05
CA MET A 152 6.67 -14.97 6.66
C MET A 152 8.09 -15.56 6.52
N LYS A 153 8.55 -16.35 7.50
CA LYS A 153 9.85 -17.02 7.42
C LYS A 153 9.97 -17.94 6.20
N GLU A 154 8.96 -18.78 5.97
CA GLU A 154 9.02 -19.84 4.97
C GLU A 154 8.79 -19.36 3.53
N ILE A 155 8.05 -18.26 3.35
CA ILE A 155 7.68 -17.72 2.04
C ILE A 155 8.36 -16.37 1.80
N LEU A 156 8.11 -15.38 2.65
CA LEU A 156 8.56 -14.00 2.44
C LEU A 156 10.09 -13.88 2.44
N LEU A 157 10.77 -14.46 3.43
CA LEU A 157 12.24 -14.36 3.53
C LEU A 157 12.99 -15.17 2.47
N LYS A 158 12.30 -16.07 1.76
CA LYS A 158 12.87 -16.79 0.61
C LYS A 158 12.68 -16.04 -0.71
N SER A 159 11.88 -14.97 -0.72
CA SER A 159 11.70 -14.14 -1.91
C SER A 159 12.99 -13.37 -2.23
N PRO A 160 13.51 -13.46 -3.48
CA PRO A 160 14.73 -12.77 -3.86
C PRO A 160 14.54 -11.24 -3.84
N ASP A 161 13.34 -10.78 -4.20
CA ASP A 161 13.01 -9.36 -4.36
C ASP A 161 12.60 -8.69 -3.05
N PHE A 162 12.29 -9.46 -2.01
CA PHE A 162 11.92 -8.93 -0.71
C PHE A 162 13.09 -8.19 -0.06
N LYS A 163 12.78 -6.98 0.45
CA LYS A 163 13.73 -6.07 1.07
C LYS A 163 13.32 -5.69 2.49
N LYS A 164 12.05 -5.34 2.71
CA LYS A 164 11.63 -4.79 3.99
C LYS A 164 10.13 -4.97 4.25
N CYS A 165 9.75 -5.26 5.49
CA CYS A 165 8.38 -5.04 5.94
C CYS A 165 8.34 -4.37 7.31
N ASP A 166 7.25 -3.68 7.57
CA ASP A 166 6.95 -3.07 8.86
C ASP A 166 5.47 -3.31 9.18
N LEU A 167 5.22 -4.04 10.27
CA LEU A 167 3.90 -4.49 10.69
C LEU A 167 3.56 -3.90 12.05
N ASP A 168 2.59 -2.99 12.09
CA ASP A 168 2.03 -2.44 13.33
C ASP A 168 0.83 -3.27 13.81
N VAL A 169 0.94 -3.93 14.95
CA VAL A 169 -0.10 -4.77 15.52
C VAL A 169 -0.88 -4.00 16.59
N ARG A 170 -2.21 -3.95 16.45
CA ARG A 170 -3.10 -3.25 17.41
C ARG A 170 -3.20 -3.96 18.75
N SER A 171 -3.08 -5.29 18.77
CA SER A 171 -3.12 -6.11 19.97
C SER A 171 -1.70 -6.49 20.39
N PRO A 172 -1.35 -6.43 21.69
CA PRO A 172 -0.04 -6.85 22.15
C PRO A 172 0.30 -8.29 21.75
N ILE A 173 1.50 -8.51 21.24
CA ILE A 173 2.06 -9.84 20.95
C ILE A 173 3.11 -10.24 21.98
N ASP A 174 3.46 -11.52 22.05
CA ASP A 174 4.64 -11.98 22.81
C ASP A 174 5.87 -11.95 21.88
N PRO A 175 6.79 -10.98 22.06
CA PRO A 175 7.95 -10.85 21.18
C PRO A 175 8.85 -12.08 21.21
N ASN A 176 8.96 -12.76 22.35
CA ASN A 176 9.81 -13.94 22.49
C ASN A 176 9.26 -15.08 21.63
N LEU A 177 7.96 -15.34 21.66
CA LEU A 177 7.35 -16.41 20.84
C LEU A 177 7.55 -16.17 19.34
N ILE A 178 7.44 -14.92 18.90
CA ILE A 178 7.69 -14.54 17.50
C ILE A 178 9.18 -14.66 17.15
N LEU A 179 10.08 -14.15 17.98
CA LEU A 179 11.53 -14.23 17.75
C LEU A 179 12.04 -15.67 17.68
N GLN A 180 11.47 -16.59 18.47
CA GLN A 180 11.83 -18.01 18.43
C GLN A 180 11.58 -18.66 17.06
N VAL A 181 10.60 -18.18 16.29
CA VAL A 181 10.38 -18.65 14.91
C VAL A 181 11.62 -18.41 14.05
N PHE A 182 12.33 -17.30 14.31
CA PHE A 182 13.49 -16.85 13.55
C PHE A 182 14.84 -17.25 14.18
N GLY A 183 14.84 -18.08 15.22
CA GLY A 183 16.06 -18.57 15.88
C GLY A 183 16.40 -17.88 17.20
N GLY A 184 15.55 -16.99 17.70
CA GLY A 184 15.74 -16.26 18.95
C GLY A 184 16.61 -15.01 18.81
N PRO A 185 16.66 -14.16 19.84
CA PRO A 185 17.39 -12.89 19.79
C PRO A 185 18.91 -13.09 19.72
N ILE A 186 19.61 -12.11 19.14
CA ILE A 186 21.08 -12.06 19.16
C ILE A 186 21.61 -11.74 20.57
N GLU A 187 22.86 -12.11 20.83
CA GLU A 187 23.51 -11.80 22.10
C GLU A 187 23.51 -10.28 22.37
N GLY A 188 23.06 -9.89 23.56
CA GLY A 188 22.95 -8.48 23.97
C GLY A 188 21.67 -7.76 23.51
N SER A 189 20.76 -8.44 22.81
CA SER A 189 19.43 -7.92 22.47
C SER A 189 18.31 -8.79 23.06
N ILE A 190 17.16 -8.18 23.33
CA ILE A 190 15.93 -8.88 23.76
C ILE A 190 14.84 -8.88 22.69
N ASP A 191 14.98 -8.04 21.65
CA ASP A 191 13.94 -7.70 20.68
C ASP A 191 14.39 -7.93 19.23
N THR A 192 15.67 -8.24 19.01
CA THR A 192 16.26 -8.29 17.68
C THR A 192 16.89 -9.65 17.41
N CYS A 193 16.62 -10.23 16.24
CA CYS A 193 17.32 -11.39 15.72
C CYS A 193 17.87 -11.18 14.31
N HIS A 194 18.90 -11.94 13.96
CA HIS A 194 19.49 -11.95 12.63
C HIS A 194 19.23 -13.31 11.98
N TYR A 195 18.52 -13.31 10.85
CA TYR A 195 18.22 -14.50 10.08
C TYR A 195 19.10 -14.53 8.81
N PRO A 196 20.07 -15.45 8.69
CA PRO A 196 21.01 -15.47 7.59
C PRO A 196 20.35 -15.89 6.27
N THR A 197 20.78 -15.29 5.15
CA THR A 197 20.43 -15.81 3.83
C THR A 197 21.47 -16.86 3.39
N PRO A 198 21.08 -18.05 2.91
CA PRO A 198 22.04 -19.06 2.48
C PRO A 198 22.96 -18.54 1.37
N ASN A 199 24.25 -18.85 1.47
CA ASN A 199 25.27 -18.53 0.46
C ASN A 199 25.41 -17.04 0.11
N SER A 200 25.06 -16.14 1.02
CA SER A 200 25.17 -14.69 0.82
C SER A 200 25.73 -14.01 2.07
N THR A 201 26.34 -12.83 1.89
CA THR A 201 26.72 -11.93 2.98
C THR A 201 25.53 -11.15 3.54
N GLU A 202 24.35 -11.36 2.94
CA GLU A 202 23.10 -10.74 3.37
C GLU A 202 22.43 -11.52 4.50
N TYR A 203 21.70 -10.79 5.33
CA TYR A 203 20.86 -11.35 6.38
C TYR A 203 19.61 -10.49 6.54
N PHE A 204 18.59 -11.02 7.18
CA PHE A 204 17.45 -10.23 7.62
C PHE A 204 17.63 -9.86 9.08
N GLU A 205 17.62 -8.56 9.36
CA GLU A 205 17.44 -8.06 10.71
C GLU A 205 15.94 -8.02 10.99
N ILE A 206 15.54 -8.67 12.08
CA ILE A 206 14.16 -8.80 12.50
C ILE A 206 14.06 -8.20 13.89
N PHE A 207 13.28 -7.15 14.02
CA PHE A 207 12.99 -6.48 15.27
C PHE A 207 11.53 -6.73 15.64
N VAL A 208 11.28 -7.16 16.87
CA VAL A 208 9.94 -7.47 17.37
C VAL A 208 9.74 -6.78 18.71
N ASN A 209 8.67 -6.00 18.83
CA ASN A 209 8.22 -5.46 20.11
C ASN A 209 6.76 -5.86 20.37
N TYR A 210 6.17 -5.40 21.47
CA TYR A 210 4.79 -5.76 21.82
C TYR A 210 3.74 -5.33 20.78
N TYR A 211 4.05 -4.37 19.92
CA TYR A 211 3.11 -3.77 18.97
C TYR A 211 3.54 -3.91 17.52
N GLY A 212 4.53 -4.76 17.21
CA GLY A 212 4.96 -4.86 15.83
C GLY A 212 6.16 -5.75 15.57
N ILE A 213 6.34 -6.03 14.28
CA ILE A 213 7.52 -6.68 13.73
C ILE A 213 8.01 -5.87 12.53
N LYS A 214 9.30 -5.59 12.53
CA LYS A 214 10.01 -4.98 11.41
C LYS A 214 11.05 -5.98 10.91
N ILE A 215 11.07 -6.22 9.60
CA ILE A 215 12.06 -7.08 8.95
C ILE A 215 12.75 -6.28 7.86
N GLU A 216 14.08 -6.30 7.82
CA GLU A 216 14.86 -5.55 6.85
C GLU A 216 16.07 -6.38 6.38
N LYS A 217 16.21 -6.56 5.06
CA LYS A 217 17.37 -7.20 4.44
C LYS A 217 18.57 -6.25 4.55
N LYS A 218 19.65 -6.72 5.17
CA LYS A 218 20.91 -6.00 5.38
C LYS A 218 22.09 -6.78 4.83
N LYS A 219 23.21 -6.09 4.65
CA LYS A 219 24.52 -6.67 4.34
C LYS A 219 25.39 -6.59 5.58
N LYS A 220 26.16 -7.66 5.84
CA LYS A 220 27.22 -7.65 6.86
C LYS A 220 28.28 -6.61 6.56
#